data_AF-A0A840F3J0-F1
#
_entry.id   AF-A0A840F3J0-F1
#
_cell.length_a   1.000
_cell.length_b   1.000
_cell.length_c   1.000
_cell.angle_alpha   90.00
_cell.angle_beta   90.00
_cell.angle_gamma   90.00
#
_symmetry.space_group_name_H-M   'P 1'
#
loop_
_entity.id
_entity.type
_entity.pdbx_description
1 polymer ?
#
loop_
_entity_poly.entity_id
_entity_poly.type
_entity_poly.pdbx_seq_one_letter_code
_entity_poly.pdbx_strand_id
1 'polypeptide(L)'
;MFADGATAYCARLAGTDGTVWSRDANLAPNPALAEAGVAAGQPCHGYQTGAFAYDASGTQLVCSEYTWQVNAGQRPHTEWGDGQREFAECLETRPADDCGVERSPQG
;
A
#
# COMPACT_ATOMS: atom_id res chain seq x y z
N MET A 1 4.09 -22.53 -17.08
CA MET A 1 4.82 -23.77 -17.43
C MET A 1 6.22 -23.37 -17.83
N PHE A 2 7.26 -24.12 -17.43
CA PHE A 2 8.62 -23.88 -17.91
C PHE A 2 8.74 -24.31 -19.37
N ALA A 3 9.75 -23.79 -20.10
CA ALA A 3 9.98 -24.13 -21.51
C ALA A 3 10.19 -25.65 -21.77
N ASP A 4 10.57 -26.39 -20.72
CA ASP A 4 10.74 -27.85 -20.69
C ASP A 4 9.42 -28.63 -20.45
N GLY A 5 8.27 -27.94 -20.40
CA GLY A 5 6.97 -28.56 -20.15
C GLY A 5 6.70 -28.91 -18.67
N ALA A 6 7.63 -28.61 -17.76
CA ALA A 6 7.40 -28.81 -16.33
C ALA A 6 6.37 -27.82 -15.76
N THR A 7 5.53 -28.33 -14.85
CA THR A 7 4.59 -27.54 -14.07
C THR A 7 5.34 -26.44 -13.32
N ALA A 8 4.83 -25.22 -13.41
CA ALA A 8 5.40 -24.06 -12.76
C ALA A 8 4.48 -23.63 -11.64
N TYR A 9 5.02 -23.57 -10.42
CA TYR A 9 4.31 -23.13 -9.22
C TYR A 9 4.72 -21.69 -8.91
N CYS A 10 3.74 -20.80 -8.78
CA CYS A 10 3.96 -19.39 -8.48
C CYS A 10 3.77 -19.15 -6.98
N ALA A 11 4.74 -18.48 -6.35
CA ALA A 11 4.63 -17.95 -5.00
C ALA A 11 4.81 -16.44 -4.98
N ARG A 12 3.96 -15.75 -4.22
CA ARG A 12 4.13 -14.32 -3.93
C ARG A 12 5.14 -14.14 -2.80
N LEU A 13 6.08 -13.20 -2.95
CA LEU A 13 6.94 -12.83 -1.83
C LEU A 13 6.14 -11.98 -0.84
N ALA A 14 6.06 -12.43 0.42
CA ALA A 14 5.41 -11.67 1.48
C ALA A 14 6.02 -10.26 1.59
N GLY A 15 5.16 -9.24 1.68
CA GLY A 15 5.58 -7.85 1.84
C GLY A 15 6.15 -7.19 0.58
N THR A 16 6.04 -7.81 -0.60
CA THR A 16 6.48 -7.21 -1.87
C THR A 16 5.45 -7.44 -2.99
N ASP A 17 5.60 -6.72 -4.11
CA ASP A 17 4.87 -7.03 -5.36
C ASP A 17 5.59 -8.10 -6.21
N GLY A 18 6.67 -8.68 -5.70
CA GLY A 18 7.45 -9.71 -6.38
C GLY A 18 6.77 -11.08 -6.40
N THR A 19 6.96 -11.82 -7.49
CA THR A 19 6.59 -13.23 -7.62
C THR A 19 7.80 -14.08 -7.97
N VAL A 20 7.88 -15.28 -7.42
CA VAL A 20 8.91 -16.28 -7.73
C VAL A 20 8.25 -17.55 -8.26
N TRP A 21 8.90 -18.15 -9.25
CA TRP A 21 8.46 -19.38 -9.89
C TRP A 21 9.35 -20.54 -9.46
N SER A 22 8.73 -21.63 -9.00
CA SER A 22 9.42 -22.85 -8.59
C SER A 22 8.90 -24.07 -9.35
N ARG A 23 9.75 -25.10 -9.48
CA ARG A 23 9.38 -26.42 -9.99
C ARG A 23 8.83 -27.33 -8.89
N ASP A 24 9.06 -26.98 -7.63
CA ASP A 24 8.61 -27.74 -6.46
C ASP A 24 7.39 -27.07 -5.82
N ALA A 25 6.27 -27.80 -5.75
CA ALA A 25 5.03 -27.32 -5.15
C ALA A 25 5.21 -26.95 -3.66
N ASN A 26 6.11 -27.64 -2.95
CA ASN A 26 6.39 -27.39 -1.53
C ASN A 26 7.27 -26.16 -1.28
N LEU A 27 7.96 -25.65 -2.31
CA LEU A 27 8.82 -24.47 -2.24
C LEU A 27 8.13 -23.20 -2.72
N ALA A 28 6.92 -23.33 -3.27
CA ALA A 28 6.05 -22.21 -3.60
C ALA A 28 4.80 -22.17 -2.69
N PRO A 29 4.93 -22.26 -1.35
CA PRO A 29 3.80 -21.93 -0.51
C PRO A 29 3.49 -20.45 -0.76
N ASN A 30 2.26 -20.14 -1.17
CA ASN A 30 1.79 -18.77 -1.09
C ASN A 30 1.75 -18.43 0.40
N PRO A 31 2.62 -17.56 0.91
CA PRO A 31 2.45 -17.10 2.26
C PRO A 31 1.06 -16.48 2.32
N ALA A 32 0.23 -16.91 3.27
CA ALA A 32 -0.89 -16.08 3.65
C ALA A 32 -0.25 -14.73 3.99
N LEU A 33 -0.53 -13.70 3.19
CA LEU A 33 -0.23 -12.34 3.63
C LEU A 33 -0.90 -12.28 5.00
N ALA A 34 -0.11 -12.05 6.05
CA ALA A 34 -0.70 -11.70 7.32
C ALA A 34 -1.48 -10.42 7.03
N GLU A 35 -2.79 -10.57 6.81
CA GLU A 35 -3.73 -9.48 6.94
C GLU A 35 -3.60 -9.09 8.40
N ALA A 36 -2.66 -8.18 8.68
CA ALA A 36 -2.67 -7.44 9.93
C ALA A 36 -3.99 -6.70 9.88
N GLY A 37 -5.05 -7.36 10.38
CA GLY A 37 -6.41 -6.87 10.37
C GLY A 37 -6.41 -5.59 11.15
N VAL A 38 -6.29 -4.48 10.43
CA VAL A 38 -6.19 -3.17 11.03
C VAL A 38 -7.59 -2.88 11.56
N ALA A 39 -7.69 -2.35 12.77
CA ALA A 39 -8.98 -2.00 13.34
C ALA A 39 -9.30 -0.54 13.04
N ALA A 40 -10.59 -0.23 12.88
CA ALA A 40 -11.04 1.16 12.82
C ALA A 40 -10.58 1.90 14.10
N GLY A 41 -10.07 3.12 13.95
CA GLY A 41 -9.49 3.91 15.03
C GLY A 41 -8.01 3.62 15.31
N GLN A 42 -7.37 2.66 14.65
CA GLN A 42 -5.93 2.48 14.74
C GLN A 42 -5.20 3.62 14.01
N PRO A 43 -4.04 4.08 14.54
CA PRO A 43 -3.25 5.08 13.86
C PRO A 43 -2.71 4.53 12.53
N CYS A 44 -2.63 5.40 11.53
CA CYS A 44 -1.96 5.15 10.27
C CYS A 44 -0.98 6.28 9.97
N HIS A 45 0.01 5.99 9.13
CA HIS A 45 1.01 6.98 8.74
C HIS A 45 0.57 7.81 7.54
N GLY A 46 1.11 9.02 7.38
CA GLY A 46 0.82 9.88 6.23
C GLY A 46 1.06 9.20 4.87
N TYR A 47 2.09 8.35 4.76
CA TYR A 47 2.38 7.56 3.55
C TYR A 47 1.33 6.50 3.22
N GLN A 48 0.45 6.19 4.17
CA GLN A 48 -0.65 5.24 3.99
C GLN A 48 -1.95 5.96 3.61
N THR A 49 -1.96 7.29 3.44
CA THR A 49 -3.18 8.03 3.08
C THR A 49 -3.80 7.47 1.80
N GLY A 50 -5.05 7.03 1.89
CA GLY A 50 -5.77 6.39 0.79
C GLY A 50 -5.40 4.93 0.51
N ALA A 51 -4.53 4.33 1.32
CA ALA A 51 -4.38 2.87 1.37
C ALA A 51 -5.64 2.24 1.97
N PHE A 52 -5.94 1.03 1.49
CA PHE A 52 -7.05 0.22 1.99
C PHE A 52 -6.54 -0.95 2.82
N ALA A 53 -7.27 -1.28 3.87
CA ALA A 53 -7.08 -2.47 4.69
C ALA A 53 -8.45 -3.11 4.96
N TYR A 54 -8.45 -4.35 5.46
CA TYR A 54 -9.67 -5.01 5.90
C TYR A 54 -9.56 -5.31 7.39
N ASP A 55 -10.63 -5.02 8.14
CA ASP A 55 -10.74 -5.44 9.53
C ASP A 55 -11.03 -6.95 9.61
N ALA A 56 -10.95 -7.54 10.80
CA ALA A 56 -11.23 -8.97 11.03
C ALA A 56 -12.67 -9.40 10.65
N SER A 57 -13.59 -8.45 10.56
CA SER A 57 -15.00 -8.62 10.14
C SER A 57 -15.17 -8.50 8.62
N GLY A 58 -14.12 -8.17 7.86
CA GLY A 58 -14.16 -7.96 6.42
C GLY A 58 -14.60 -6.57 5.98
N THR A 59 -14.70 -5.60 6.89
CA THR A 59 -15.00 -4.20 6.55
C THR A 59 -13.77 -3.56 5.93
N GLN A 60 -13.96 -2.93 4.76
CA GLN A 60 -12.89 -2.15 4.15
C GLN A 60 -12.66 -0.87 4.96
N LEU A 61 -11.42 -0.64 5.33
CA LEU A 61 -10.94 0.55 6.01
C LEU A 61 -10.05 1.33 5.06
N VAL A 62 -10.02 2.65 5.23
CA VAL A 62 -9.15 3.57 4.51
C VAL A 62 -8.42 4.46 5.52
N CYS A 63 -7.13 4.67 5.30
CA CYS A 63 -6.35 5.58 6.12
C CYS A 63 -6.66 7.03 5.71
N SER A 64 -7.21 7.79 6.67
CA SER A 64 -7.56 9.21 6.55
C SER A 64 -7.37 9.88 7.91
N GLU A 65 -6.93 11.14 7.92
CA GLU A 65 -6.64 11.89 9.17
C GLU A 65 -5.73 11.11 10.14
N TYR A 66 -4.70 10.45 9.62
CA TYR A 66 -3.77 9.60 10.39
C TYR A 66 -4.44 8.46 11.16
N THR A 67 -5.66 8.08 10.77
CA THR A 67 -6.43 7.02 11.41
C THR A 67 -7.08 6.11 10.38
N TRP A 68 -7.18 4.82 10.68
CA TRP A 68 -7.99 3.89 9.89
C TRP A 68 -9.47 4.12 10.14
N GLN A 69 -10.20 4.50 9.11
CA GLN A 69 -11.64 4.78 9.17
C GLN A 69 -12.39 3.81 8.25
N VAL A 70 -13.66 3.51 8.55
CA VAL A 70 -14.49 2.68 7.66
C VAL A 70 -14.63 3.36 6.31
N ASN A 71 -14.34 2.64 5.22
CA ASN A 71 -14.51 3.17 3.88
C ASN A 71 -16.00 3.27 3.54
N ALA A 72 -16.53 4.49 3.55
CA ALA A 72 -17.88 4.84 3.13
C ALA A 72 -17.89 5.63 1.80
N GLY A 73 -16.77 5.64 1.06
CA GLY A 73 -16.61 6.41 -0.17
C GLY A 73 -16.16 7.85 0.05
N GLN A 74 -15.70 8.20 1.26
CA GLN A 74 -15.03 9.47 1.50
C GLN A 74 -13.72 9.57 0.73
N ARG A 75 -13.30 10.80 0.43
CA ARG A 75 -11.96 11.07 -0.12
C ARG A 75 -10.96 11.05 1.04
N PRO A 76 -10.04 10.08 1.10
CA PRO A 76 -9.03 10.03 2.14
C PRO A 76 -8.08 11.22 2.03
N HIS A 77 -7.75 11.82 3.17
CA HIS A 77 -6.97 13.05 3.26
C HIS A 77 -6.06 13.03 4.49
N THR A 78 -4.80 13.46 4.34
CA THR A 78 -3.93 13.86 5.47
C THR A 78 -3.06 15.03 5.03
N GLU A 79 -2.63 15.88 5.97
CA GLU A 79 -1.75 17.01 5.64
C GLU A 79 -0.50 16.58 4.86
N TRP A 80 0.14 15.48 5.27
CA TRP A 80 1.29 14.94 4.56
C TRP A 80 0.91 14.30 3.21
N GLY A 81 -0.15 13.49 3.20
CA GLY A 81 -0.57 12.74 2.00
C GLY A 81 -1.03 13.65 0.87
N ASP A 82 -1.73 14.73 1.22
CA ASP A 82 -2.14 15.74 0.24
C ASP A 82 -0.96 16.59 -0.21
N GLY A 83 -0.04 16.95 0.69
CA GLY A 83 1.22 17.60 0.29
C GLY A 83 2.05 16.76 -0.69
N GLN A 84 2.08 15.43 -0.52
CA GLN A 84 2.74 14.54 -1.49
C GLN A 84 1.98 14.46 -2.82
N ARG A 85 0.64 14.48 -2.79
CA ARG A 85 -0.18 14.45 -4.01
C ARG A 85 0.02 15.73 -4.82
N GLU A 86 -0.02 16.89 -4.16
CA GLU A 86 0.23 18.18 -4.79
C GLU A 86 1.65 18.26 -5.36
N PHE A 87 2.64 17.71 -4.64
CA PHE A 87 4.01 17.62 -5.15
C PHE A 87 4.10 16.71 -6.39
N ALA A 88 3.46 15.54 -6.37
CA ALA A 88 3.42 14.63 -7.52
C ALA A 88 2.72 15.26 -8.73
N GLU A 89 1.58 15.91 -8.54
CA GLU A 89 0.84 16.65 -9.58
C GLU A 89 1.71 17.79 -10.17
N CYS A 90 2.51 18.45 -9.34
CA CYS A 90 3.46 19.45 -9.80
C CYS A 90 4.59 18.82 -10.66
N LEU A 91 5.15 17.69 -10.23
CA LEU A 91 6.20 16.98 -10.96
C LEU A 91 5.77 16.51 -12.36
N GLU A 92 4.47 16.29 -12.59
CA GLU A 92 3.95 15.95 -13.92
C GLU A 92 4.09 17.10 -14.92
N THR A 93 4.21 18.35 -14.45
CA THR A 93 4.21 19.54 -15.30
C THR A 93 5.47 20.39 -15.17
N ARG A 94 6.25 20.22 -14.09
CA ARG A 94 7.43 21.02 -13.76
C ARG A 94 8.55 20.20 -13.13
N PRO A 95 9.81 20.64 -13.23
CA PRO A 95 10.91 20.02 -12.50
C PRO A 95 10.76 20.20 -10.98
N ALA A 96 11.29 19.25 -10.21
CA ALA A 96 11.16 19.20 -8.74
C ALA A 96 11.58 20.47 -7.99
N ASP A 97 12.58 21.19 -8.52
CA ASP A 97 13.08 22.45 -7.96
C ASP A 97 12.02 23.57 -7.93
N ASP A 98 11.07 23.52 -8.89
CA ASP A 98 9.96 24.48 -9.03
C ASP A 98 8.74 24.08 -8.16
N CYS A 99 8.72 22.86 -7.63
CA CYS A 99 7.57 22.28 -6.91
C CYS A 99 7.61 22.48 -5.40
N GLY A 100 8.61 23.20 -4.88
CA GLY A 100 8.71 23.57 -3.47
C GLY A 100 8.94 22.39 -2.53
N VAL A 101 10.20 22.14 -2.16
CA VAL A 101 10.57 21.14 -1.15
C VAL A 101 10.58 21.78 0.23
N GLU A 102 9.44 22.23 0.78
CA GLU A 102 9.36 22.42 2.23
C GLU A 102 7.92 22.60 2.74
N ARG A 103 7.45 21.62 3.52
CA ARG A 103 6.84 21.87 4.83
C ARG A 103 6.71 20.56 5.61
N SER A 104 7.82 20.18 6.24
CA SER A 104 7.80 19.36 7.44
C SER A 104 8.11 20.29 8.62
N PRO A 105 7.15 20.64 9.49
CA PRO A 105 7.47 21.07 10.84
C PRO A 105 7.30 19.87 11.76
N GLN A 106 8.36 19.09 11.91
CA GLN A 106 8.50 18.18 13.05
C GLN A 106 9.81 18.51 13.77
N GLY A 107 9.73 19.58 14.56
CA GLY A 107 10.68 19.96 15.61
C GLY A 107 9.88 20.62 16.73
#